data_AF-A0A3B9FQA2-F1
#
_entry.id   AF-A0A3B9FQA2-F1
#
_cell.length_a   1.000
_cell.length_b   1.000
_cell.length_c   1.000
_cell.angle_alpha   90.00
_cell.angle_beta   90.00
_cell.angle_gamma   90.00
#
_symmetry.space_group_name_H-M   'P 1'
#
loop_
_entity.id
_entity.type
_entity.pdbx_description
1 polymer ?
#
loop_
_entity_poly.entity_id
_entity_poly.type
_entity_poly.pdbx_seq_one_letter_code
_entity_poly.pdbx_strand_id
1 'polypeptide(L)'
;AAVFKQYPAAIFPCVVQIPIAVAIGVMLHRKGFGLLMPSLLALGVMYLSVIYGDSGFLGGINAAMAGWSVWTWVVVLLGYSYVASVLPVWTLLQPRDYVNSLQLISALALIVLGLVVAAFAGGSEGSELTMVAPAFNANPEGAPMIFPFLFITIACGAVSGFHCLVSSGTSSKQISSEPDARFVGYGSMLTEGFLATLVILACGAGLGLGVVSAGGEALSGEAAWAERYASWGAAKGLGAKVGAFVDGSANFLITLGLSAGVAVALMGVLVASFAGTTLDTACRLQRYVIQEIGRTLSPDSEGLLAFLRNKHGATIFAVVLAGAMAAAPPSGQEWGLENAGKGGLILWPLFGATNQLLAGLSFLVITFYLWRRGKPVWFLIIPMVFMLITPVWAMYHQLFLSPGWLVGETPDYLLGGIGLATIALEAWMLIEAFRLFPKAKGVLEPELVEGDVLVSGGD
;
A
#
# COMPACT_ATOMS: atom_id res chain seq x y z
N ALA A 1 -2.11 -4.42 -11.60
CA ALA A 1 -2.73 -5.33 -12.60
C ALA A 1 -4.24 -5.46 -12.39
N ALA A 2 -4.72 -6.02 -11.27
CA ALA A 2 -6.16 -6.21 -11.04
C ALA A 2 -7.00 -4.92 -11.19
N VAL A 3 -6.52 -3.80 -10.61
CA VAL A 3 -7.21 -2.50 -10.70
C VAL A 3 -7.40 -2.03 -12.15
N PHE A 4 -6.38 -2.14 -13.00
CA PHE A 4 -6.52 -1.77 -14.43
C PHE A 4 -7.47 -2.68 -15.21
N LYS A 5 -7.63 -3.93 -14.78
CA LYS A 5 -8.60 -4.85 -15.39
C LYS A 5 -10.02 -4.55 -14.91
N GLN A 6 -10.19 -4.17 -13.65
CA GLN A 6 -11.49 -3.86 -13.05
C GLN A 6 -11.98 -2.45 -13.42
N TYR A 7 -11.05 -1.50 -13.59
CA TYR A 7 -11.31 -0.11 -13.93
C TYR A 7 -10.45 0.34 -15.13
N PRO A 8 -10.81 -0.05 -16.36
CA PRO A 8 -10.09 0.36 -17.57
C PRO A 8 -9.93 1.87 -17.73
N ALA A 9 -10.93 2.64 -17.30
CA ALA A 9 -10.91 4.10 -17.33
C ALA A 9 -9.73 4.73 -16.55
N ALA A 10 -9.11 3.98 -15.63
CA ALA A 10 -7.94 4.43 -14.88
C ALA A 10 -6.62 4.25 -15.64
N ILE A 11 -6.58 3.46 -16.72
CA ILE A 11 -5.35 3.13 -17.45
C ILE A 11 -4.71 4.38 -18.04
N PHE A 12 -5.41 5.09 -18.93
CA PHE A 12 -4.86 6.27 -19.60
C PHE A 12 -4.41 7.36 -18.61
N PRO A 13 -5.19 7.76 -17.60
CA PRO A 13 -4.74 8.69 -16.56
C PRO A 13 -3.44 8.27 -15.89
N CYS A 14 -3.33 7.01 -15.46
CA CYS A 14 -2.11 6.53 -14.79
C CYS A 14 -0.90 6.47 -15.73
N VAL A 15 -1.11 6.19 -17.02
CA VAL A 15 -0.04 6.18 -18.03
C VAL A 15 0.45 7.61 -18.34
N VAL A 16 -0.47 8.56 -18.57
CA VAL A 16 -0.11 9.96 -18.88
C VAL A 16 0.53 10.67 -17.70
N GLN A 17 0.24 10.23 -16.48
CA GLN A 17 0.87 10.74 -15.28
C GLN A 17 2.40 10.54 -15.25
N ILE A 18 2.91 9.44 -15.82
CA ILE A 18 4.34 9.12 -15.82
C ILE A 18 5.17 10.21 -16.54
N PRO A 19 4.90 10.56 -17.81
CA PRO A 19 5.63 11.63 -18.49
C PRO A 19 5.40 13.00 -17.84
N ILE A 20 4.22 13.27 -17.28
CA ILE A 20 3.95 14.52 -16.53
C ILE A 20 4.89 14.61 -15.32
N ALA A 21 4.99 13.54 -14.52
CA ALA A 21 5.87 13.48 -13.36
C ALA A 21 7.34 13.68 -13.77
N VAL A 22 7.81 13.03 -14.84
CA VAL A 22 9.17 13.21 -15.35
C VAL A 22 9.41 14.66 -15.79
N ALA A 23 8.45 15.28 -16.48
CA ALA A 23 8.55 16.68 -16.90
C ALA A 23 8.68 17.62 -15.70
N ILE A 24 7.84 17.45 -14.67
CA ILE A 24 7.92 18.23 -13.42
C ILE A 24 9.27 18.02 -12.73
N GLY A 25 9.72 16.77 -12.59
CA GLY A 25 11.00 16.45 -11.95
C GLY A 25 12.18 17.12 -12.65
N VAL A 26 12.20 17.11 -13.99
CA VAL A 26 13.25 17.78 -14.78
C VAL A 26 13.16 19.31 -14.68
N MET A 27 11.95 19.88 -14.73
CA MET A 27 11.75 21.33 -14.61
C MET A 27 12.19 21.85 -13.24
N LEU A 28 11.81 21.16 -12.16
CA LEU A 28 12.14 21.54 -10.80
C LEU A 28 13.65 21.44 -10.55
N HIS A 29 14.27 20.29 -10.89
CA HIS A 29 15.66 20.04 -10.54
C HIS A 29 16.66 20.76 -11.46
N ARG A 30 16.36 20.94 -12.76
CA ARG A 30 17.34 21.50 -13.72
C ARG A 30 17.10 22.97 -14.08
N LYS A 31 15.89 23.49 -13.86
CA LYS A 31 15.50 24.81 -14.37
C LYS A 31 15.00 25.79 -13.30
N GLY A 32 14.97 25.38 -12.02
CA GLY A 32 14.67 26.28 -10.90
C GLY A 32 13.27 26.94 -10.96
N PHE A 33 12.32 26.34 -11.67
CA PHE A 33 10.95 26.86 -11.74
C PHE A 33 10.23 26.67 -10.39
N GLY A 34 9.38 27.64 -10.04
CA GLY A 34 8.47 27.51 -8.89
C GLY A 34 7.48 26.36 -9.09
N LEU A 35 7.13 25.68 -7.99
CA LEU A 35 6.36 24.44 -8.01
C LEU A 35 4.88 24.64 -8.38
N LEU A 36 4.29 25.79 -8.00
CA LEU A 36 2.84 26.01 -8.04
C LEU A 36 2.22 25.84 -9.45
N MET A 37 2.78 26.49 -10.47
CA MET A 37 2.22 26.45 -11.83
C MET A 37 2.29 25.06 -12.46
N PRO A 38 3.44 24.34 -12.44
CA PRO A 38 3.50 22.94 -12.82
C PRO A 38 2.49 22.06 -12.08
N SER A 39 2.28 22.28 -10.78
CA SER A 39 1.32 21.51 -9.97
C SER A 39 -0.12 21.71 -10.42
N LEU A 40 -0.54 22.96 -10.65
CA LEU A 40 -1.88 23.29 -11.11
C LEU A 40 -2.14 22.73 -12.51
N LEU A 41 -1.16 22.86 -13.41
CA LEU A 41 -1.26 22.29 -14.75
C LEU A 41 -1.32 20.77 -14.72
N ALA A 42 -0.49 20.11 -13.90
CA ALA A 42 -0.52 18.67 -13.74
C ALA A 42 -1.87 18.20 -13.20
N LEU A 43 -2.39 18.84 -12.15
CA LEU A 43 -3.68 18.51 -11.57
C LEU A 43 -4.82 18.68 -12.59
N GLY A 44 -4.82 19.80 -13.33
CA GLY A 44 -5.80 20.06 -14.40
C GLY A 44 -5.75 19.01 -15.51
N VAL A 45 -4.56 18.68 -16.00
CA VAL A 45 -4.38 17.63 -17.02
C VAL A 45 -4.81 16.26 -16.49
N MET A 46 -4.50 15.94 -15.23
CA MET A 46 -4.94 14.69 -14.61
C MET A 46 -6.46 14.60 -14.54
N TYR A 47 -7.16 15.66 -14.12
CA TYR A 47 -8.64 15.66 -14.11
C TYR A 47 -9.25 15.60 -15.51
N LEU A 48 -8.69 16.31 -16.49
CA LEU A 48 -9.10 16.19 -17.88
C LEU A 48 -8.90 14.76 -18.40
N SER A 49 -7.80 14.10 -18.01
CA SER A 49 -7.55 12.70 -18.36
C SER A 49 -8.56 11.75 -17.71
N VAL A 50 -9.05 12.03 -16.51
CA VAL A 50 -10.12 11.23 -15.88
C VAL A 50 -11.45 11.41 -16.63
N ILE A 51 -11.79 12.64 -16.99
CA ILE A 51 -13.07 12.96 -17.63
C ILE A 51 -13.13 12.45 -19.08
N TYR A 52 -12.04 12.64 -19.84
CA TYR A 52 -12.01 12.36 -21.29
C TYR A 52 -11.17 11.13 -21.66
N GLY A 53 -10.36 10.60 -20.75
CA GLY A 53 -9.40 9.52 -21.05
C GLY A 53 -10.02 8.16 -21.30
N ASP A 54 -11.33 8.00 -21.04
CA ASP A 54 -12.09 6.80 -21.39
C ASP A 54 -13.07 7.02 -22.55
N SER A 55 -12.92 8.12 -23.30
CA SER A 55 -13.79 8.49 -24.41
C SER A 55 -13.07 8.44 -25.76
N GLY A 56 -13.83 8.18 -26.84
CA GLY A 56 -13.34 8.20 -28.22
C GLY A 56 -12.09 7.32 -28.44
N PHE A 57 -11.06 7.90 -29.05
CA PHE A 57 -9.79 7.21 -29.32
C PHE A 57 -9.09 6.72 -28.04
N LEU A 58 -9.13 7.52 -26.96
CA LEU A 58 -8.48 7.18 -25.69
C LEU A 58 -9.19 6.01 -25.00
N GLY A 59 -10.52 5.98 -25.03
CA GLY A 59 -11.31 4.83 -24.60
C GLY A 59 -10.98 3.56 -25.39
N GLY A 60 -10.71 3.68 -26.69
CA GLY A 60 -10.21 2.58 -27.52
C GLY A 60 -8.87 2.02 -27.04
N ILE A 61 -7.93 2.89 -26.61
CA ILE A 61 -6.66 2.47 -26.00
C ILE A 61 -6.91 1.73 -24.69
N ASN A 62 -7.75 2.28 -23.80
CA ASN A 62 -8.09 1.64 -22.54
C ASN A 62 -8.71 0.26 -22.76
N ALA A 63 -9.65 0.13 -23.70
CA ALA A 63 -10.29 -1.13 -24.04
C ALA A 63 -9.29 -2.17 -24.57
N ALA A 64 -8.38 -1.76 -25.46
CA ALA A 64 -7.35 -2.64 -25.99
C ALA A 64 -6.40 -3.14 -24.89
N MET A 65 -5.99 -2.27 -23.97
CA MET A 65 -5.11 -2.62 -22.85
C MET A 65 -5.85 -3.39 -21.74
N ALA A 66 -7.15 -3.16 -21.55
CA ALA A 66 -7.98 -3.93 -20.63
C ALA A 66 -8.16 -5.39 -21.09
N GLY A 67 -8.10 -5.62 -22.41
CA GLY A 67 -8.07 -6.96 -22.99
C GLY A 67 -6.80 -7.78 -22.68
N TRP A 68 -5.75 -7.16 -22.14
CA TRP A 68 -4.53 -7.87 -21.77
C TRP A 68 -4.75 -8.81 -20.59
N SER A 69 -4.06 -9.95 -20.61
CA SER A 69 -4.07 -10.87 -19.48
C SER A 69 -3.47 -10.22 -18.23
N VAL A 70 -3.86 -10.70 -17.04
CA VAL A 70 -3.28 -10.24 -15.77
C VAL A 70 -1.77 -10.43 -15.77
N TRP A 71 -1.28 -11.53 -16.32
CA TRP A 71 0.14 -11.80 -16.49
C TRP A 71 0.85 -10.75 -17.35
N THR A 72 0.26 -10.36 -18.49
CA THR A 72 0.83 -9.30 -19.35
C THR A 72 1.00 -7.99 -18.58
N TRP A 73 -0.02 -7.61 -17.81
CA TRP A 73 0.04 -6.45 -16.93
C TRP A 73 1.13 -6.58 -15.86
N VAL A 74 1.28 -7.76 -15.24
CA VAL A 74 2.35 -8.01 -14.26
C VAL A 74 3.72 -7.81 -14.89
N VAL A 75 3.98 -8.38 -16.07
CA VAL A 75 5.28 -8.23 -16.77
C VAL A 75 5.57 -6.77 -17.11
N VAL A 76 4.60 -6.04 -17.65
CA VAL A 76 4.74 -4.61 -17.96
C VAL A 76 5.02 -3.79 -16.70
N LEU A 77 4.27 -4.03 -15.63
CA LEU A 77 4.44 -3.32 -14.36
C LEU A 77 5.78 -3.63 -13.70
N LEU A 78 6.27 -4.87 -13.78
CA LEU A 78 7.58 -5.26 -13.28
C LEU A 78 8.72 -4.62 -14.08
N GLY A 79 8.59 -4.55 -15.42
CA GLY A 79 9.51 -3.82 -16.28
C GLY A 79 9.53 -2.32 -15.94
N TYR A 80 8.36 -1.75 -15.69
CA TYR A 80 8.22 -0.38 -15.20
C TYR A 80 8.88 -0.17 -13.82
N SER A 81 8.63 -1.06 -12.85
CA SER A 81 9.23 -1.01 -11.51
C SER A 81 10.75 -1.08 -11.55
N TYR A 82 11.32 -1.86 -12.48
CA TYR A 82 12.76 -1.87 -12.71
C TYR A 82 13.28 -0.47 -13.04
N VAL A 83 12.67 0.19 -14.03
CA VAL A 83 13.06 1.53 -14.46
C VAL A 83 12.90 2.53 -13.31
N ALA A 84 11.75 2.51 -12.63
CA ALA A 84 11.49 3.39 -11.50
C ALA A 84 12.47 3.20 -10.33
N SER A 85 12.84 1.95 -10.00
CA SER A 85 13.76 1.66 -8.90
C SER A 85 15.21 2.12 -9.16
N VAL A 86 15.65 2.05 -10.42
CA VAL A 86 17.01 2.40 -10.87
C VAL A 86 17.20 3.89 -11.11
N LEU A 87 16.15 4.59 -11.56
CA LEU A 87 16.19 6.04 -11.77
C LEU A 87 16.40 6.80 -10.46
N PRO A 88 17.03 7.99 -10.50
CA PRO A 88 17.12 8.87 -9.34
C PRO A 88 15.74 9.21 -8.77
N VAL A 89 15.68 9.42 -7.45
CA VAL A 89 14.44 9.72 -6.71
C VAL A 89 13.70 10.92 -7.32
N TRP A 90 14.42 11.99 -7.62
CA TRP A 90 13.88 13.25 -8.16
C TRP A 90 13.35 13.16 -9.60
N THR A 91 13.75 12.14 -10.37
CA THR A 91 13.37 12.04 -11.79
C THR A 91 11.96 11.49 -11.97
N LEU A 92 11.56 10.51 -11.16
CA LEU A 92 10.26 9.84 -11.31
C LEU A 92 9.53 9.67 -9.98
N LEU A 93 10.13 8.98 -9.00
CA LEU A 93 9.44 8.62 -7.76
C LEU A 93 8.91 9.86 -7.03
N GLN A 94 9.76 10.84 -6.71
CA GLN A 94 9.36 12.03 -5.98
C GLN A 94 8.32 12.90 -6.72
N PRO A 95 8.51 13.29 -8.00
CA PRO A 95 7.50 14.09 -8.67
C PRO A 95 6.20 13.31 -8.94
N ARG A 96 6.26 11.99 -9.12
CA ARG A 96 5.07 11.15 -9.26
C ARG A 96 4.29 11.07 -7.96
N ASP A 97 4.99 10.80 -6.86
CA ASP A 97 4.40 10.78 -5.51
C ASP A 97 3.75 12.13 -5.21
N TYR A 98 4.43 13.23 -5.56
CA TYR A 98 3.87 14.57 -5.40
C TYR A 98 2.58 14.79 -6.20
N VAL A 99 2.55 14.44 -7.50
CA VAL A 99 1.31 14.52 -8.31
C VAL A 99 0.21 13.64 -7.72
N ASN A 100 0.55 12.43 -7.24
CA ASN A 100 -0.39 11.54 -6.58
C ASN A 100 -0.91 12.10 -5.26
N SER A 101 -0.09 12.77 -4.46
CA SER A 101 -0.53 13.44 -3.24
C SER A 101 -1.52 14.55 -3.55
N LEU A 102 -1.32 15.32 -4.63
CA LEU A 102 -2.31 16.33 -5.06
C LEU A 102 -3.64 15.67 -5.41
N GLN A 103 -3.62 14.57 -6.19
CA GLN A 103 -4.81 13.81 -6.53
C GLN A 103 -5.49 13.19 -5.31
N LEU A 104 -4.72 12.69 -4.33
CA LEU A 104 -5.25 12.16 -3.08
C LEU A 104 -5.99 13.23 -2.30
N ILE A 105 -5.37 14.39 -2.07
CA ILE A 105 -5.98 15.49 -1.31
C ILE A 105 -7.25 15.99 -2.00
N SER A 106 -7.21 16.16 -3.33
CA SER A 106 -8.37 16.65 -4.08
C SER A 106 -9.49 15.60 -4.17
N ALA A 107 -9.16 14.31 -4.31
CA ALA A 107 -10.14 13.22 -4.26
C ALA A 107 -10.79 13.11 -2.87
N LEU A 108 -10.01 13.20 -1.79
CA LEU A 108 -10.52 13.22 -0.41
C LEU A 108 -11.49 14.39 -0.21
N ALA A 109 -11.14 15.58 -0.68
CA ALA A 109 -12.02 16.75 -0.61
C ALA A 109 -13.35 16.50 -1.36
N LEU A 110 -13.30 15.92 -2.56
CA LEU A 110 -14.52 15.58 -3.31
C LEU A 110 -15.36 14.51 -2.62
N ILE A 111 -14.75 13.48 -2.04
CA ILE A 111 -15.44 12.45 -1.24
C ILE A 111 -16.16 13.10 -0.05
N VAL A 112 -15.48 13.98 0.68
CA VAL A 112 -16.05 14.69 1.83
C VAL A 112 -17.21 15.59 1.40
N LEU A 113 -17.03 16.38 0.34
CA LEU A 113 -18.09 17.22 -0.20
C LEU A 113 -19.29 16.38 -0.63
N GLY A 114 -19.05 15.28 -1.34
CA GLY A 114 -20.09 14.36 -1.80
C GLY A 114 -20.83 13.68 -0.67
N LEU A 115 -20.11 13.29 0.39
CA LEU A 115 -20.70 12.77 1.62
C LEU A 115 -21.60 13.82 2.29
N VAL A 116 -21.14 15.07 2.41
CA VAL A 116 -21.93 16.16 3.00
C VAL A 116 -23.19 16.43 2.18
N VAL A 117 -23.08 16.49 0.85
CA VAL A 117 -24.24 16.66 -0.02
C VAL A 117 -25.20 15.48 0.10
N ALA A 118 -24.68 14.24 0.10
CA ALA A 118 -25.49 13.04 0.30
C ALA A 118 -26.23 13.05 1.65
N ALA A 119 -25.62 13.59 2.70
CA ALA A 119 -26.24 13.70 4.02
C ALA A 119 -27.46 14.64 4.05
N PHE A 120 -27.49 15.68 3.20
CA PHE A 120 -28.59 16.65 3.16
C PHE A 120 -29.59 16.39 2.03
N ALA A 121 -29.14 15.87 0.90
CA ALA A 121 -29.93 15.70 -0.32
C ALA A 121 -30.28 14.24 -0.64
N GLY A 122 -29.68 13.27 0.06
CA GLY A 122 -29.75 11.85 -0.30
C GLY A 122 -28.85 11.49 -1.49
N GLY A 123 -28.88 10.22 -1.88
CA GLY A 123 -28.28 9.70 -3.09
C GLY A 123 -29.16 9.87 -4.32
N SER A 124 -28.70 9.32 -5.45
CA SER A 124 -29.49 9.24 -6.67
C SER A 124 -30.79 8.46 -6.42
N GLU A 125 -31.88 8.89 -7.06
CA GLU A 125 -33.22 8.28 -6.95
C GLU A 125 -33.86 8.35 -5.56
N GLY A 126 -33.38 9.23 -4.68
CA GLY A 126 -34.01 9.51 -3.38
C GLY A 126 -33.60 8.54 -2.27
N SER A 127 -32.50 7.79 -2.45
CA SER A 127 -31.93 6.96 -1.38
C SER A 127 -31.44 7.83 -0.22
N GLU A 128 -31.80 7.48 1.00
CA GLU A 128 -31.33 8.20 2.19
C GLU A 128 -29.92 7.74 2.56
N LEU A 129 -29.02 8.68 2.89
CA LEU A 129 -27.71 8.33 3.42
C LEU A 129 -27.83 7.84 4.86
N THR A 130 -27.80 6.52 5.04
CA THR A 130 -27.80 5.87 6.34
C THR A 130 -26.66 4.87 6.45
N MET A 131 -26.25 4.55 7.68
CA MET A 131 -25.28 3.47 7.91
C MET A 131 -26.00 2.12 7.75
N VAL A 132 -25.82 1.49 6.59
CA VAL A 132 -26.46 0.21 6.23
C VAL A 132 -25.66 -1.00 6.69
N ALA A 133 -24.35 -0.81 6.93
CA ALA A 133 -23.53 -1.83 7.58
C ALA A 133 -23.94 -2.01 9.05
N PRO A 134 -24.17 -3.24 9.52
CA PRO A 134 -24.50 -3.50 10.91
C PRO A 134 -23.31 -3.11 11.82
N ALA A 135 -23.61 -2.50 12.96
CA ALA A 135 -22.58 -2.12 13.94
C ALA A 135 -21.81 -3.33 14.50
N PHE A 136 -22.48 -4.48 14.60
CA PHE A 136 -21.88 -5.74 15.02
C PHE A 136 -22.59 -6.93 14.38
N ASN A 137 -21.81 -7.89 13.88
CA ASN A 137 -22.30 -9.21 13.48
C ASN A 137 -21.56 -10.27 14.30
N ALA A 138 -22.29 -10.99 15.15
CA ALA A 138 -21.72 -12.00 16.05
C ALA A 138 -21.36 -13.31 15.34
N ASN A 139 -22.03 -13.62 14.23
CA ASN A 139 -21.87 -14.88 13.51
C ASN A 139 -21.67 -14.64 11.99
N PRO A 140 -20.64 -13.88 11.59
CA PRO A 140 -20.36 -13.66 10.19
C PRO A 140 -19.90 -14.97 9.53
N GLU A 141 -20.56 -15.35 8.44
CA GLU A 141 -20.27 -16.62 7.76
C GLU A 141 -18.82 -16.68 7.26
N GLY A 142 -18.10 -17.70 7.72
CA GLY A 142 -16.72 -17.99 7.30
C GLY A 142 -15.66 -16.99 7.77
N ALA A 143 -15.99 -16.06 8.67
CA ALA A 143 -15.01 -15.11 9.18
C ALA A 143 -14.09 -15.75 10.24
N PRO A 144 -12.81 -15.32 10.30
CA PRO A 144 -11.91 -15.72 11.38
C PRO A 144 -12.31 -15.07 12.71
N MET A 145 -11.74 -15.58 13.81
CA MET A 145 -11.87 -14.95 15.13
C MET A 145 -11.42 -13.48 15.07
N ILE A 146 -12.16 -12.57 15.70
CA ILE A 146 -11.80 -11.14 15.71
C ILE A 146 -10.41 -10.94 16.32
N PHE A 147 -10.11 -11.59 17.45
CA PHE A 147 -8.79 -11.52 18.08
C PHE A 147 -8.04 -12.84 17.89
N PRO A 148 -6.78 -12.84 17.42
CA PRO A 148 -5.92 -11.70 17.06
C PRO A 148 -6.05 -11.18 15.61
N PHE A 149 -6.89 -11.78 14.77
CA PHE A 149 -6.87 -11.54 13.32
C PHE A 149 -7.19 -10.12 12.88
N LEU A 150 -7.97 -9.37 13.66
CA LEU A 150 -8.27 -7.96 13.42
C LEU A 150 -6.98 -7.15 13.21
N PHE A 151 -5.98 -7.39 14.05
CA PHE A 151 -4.71 -6.65 14.05
C PHE A 151 -3.85 -6.96 12.83
N ILE A 152 -3.92 -8.18 12.29
CA ILE A 152 -3.20 -8.52 11.06
C ILE A 152 -4.02 -8.26 9.80
N THR A 153 -5.35 -8.18 9.89
CA THR A 153 -6.20 -7.94 8.71
C THR A 153 -6.35 -6.46 8.39
N ILE A 154 -6.45 -5.60 9.41
CA ILE A 154 -6.43 -4.14 9.26
C ILE A 154 -4.97 -3.68 9.29
N ALA A 155 -4.26 -3.97 8.20
CA ALA A 155 -2.90 -3.47 8.03
C ALA A 155 -2.92 -1.94 7.81
N CYS A 156 -1.94 -1.26 8.41
CA CYS A 156 -1.69 0.18 8.27
C CYS A 156 -2.70 1.15 8.89
N GLY A 157 -3.95 0.75 9.16
CA GLY A 157 -4.98 1.65 9.69
C GLY A 157 -4.77 2.15 11.13
N ALA A 158 -4.04 1.41 11.98
CA ALA A 158 -3.71 1.83 13.34
C ALA A 158 -2.18 1.90 13.59
N VAL A 159 -1.43 0.98 12.97
CA VAL A 159 0.03 0.92 13.00
C VAL A 159 0.53 0.15 11.77
N SER A 160 1.70 0.51 11.25
CA SER A 160 2.27 -0.04 10.02
C SER A 160 3.78 -0.24 10.10
N GLY A 161 4.24 -1.47 9.92
CA GLY A 161 5.67 -1.74 9.77
C GLY A 161 6.21 -1.29 8.41
N PHE A 162 5.39 -1.40 7.35
CA PHE A 162 5.78 -0.94 6.02
C PHE A 162 6.05 0.57 6.01
N HIS A 163 5.24 1.38 6.69
CA HIS A 163 5.52 2.81 6.82
C HIS A 163 6.83 3.10 7.55
N CYS A 164 7.25 2.26 8.50
CA CYS A 164 8.57 2.38 9.12
C CYS A 164 9.71 2.10 8.13
N LEU A 165 9.56 1.09 7.25
CA LEU A 165 10.54 0.82 6.17
C LEU A 165 10.59 1.93 5.13
N VAL A 166 9.44 2.46 4.72
CA VAL A 166 9.35 3.60 3.80
C VAL A 166 9.98 4.84 4.44
N SER A 167 9.67 5.11 5.70
CA SER A 167 10.18 6.28 6.43
C SER A 167 11.70 6.23 6.58
N SER A 168 12.27 5.06 6.89
CA SER A 168 13.72 4.89 7.02
C SER A 168 14.45 4.87 5.66
N GLY A 169 13.82 4.32 4.62
CA GLY A 169 14.45 4.12 3.31
C GLY A 169 14.31 5.28 2.33
N THR A 170 13.20 6.03 2.37
CA THR A 170 12.90 7.12 1.41
C THR A 170 12.56 8.44 2.07
N SER A 171 11.67 8.49 3.07
CA SER A 171 11.20 9.78 3.63
C SER A 171 12.29 10.52 4.41
N SER A 172 13.10 9.80 5.18
CA SER A 172 14.27 10.32 5.90
C SER A 172 15.28 11.05 5.00
N LYS A 173 15.31 10.72 3.70
CA LYS A 173 16.21 11.33 2.70
C LYS A 173 15.58 12.52 1.96
N GLN A 174 14.32 12.82 2.24
CA GLN A 174 13.56 13.89 1.58
C GLN A 174 13.15 15.02 2.54
N ILE A 175 13.22 14.79 3.86
CA ILE A 175 13.05 15.84 4.87
C ILE A 175 14.30 16.73 4.92
N SER A 176 14.10 18.03 5.15
CA SER A 176 15.21 19.00 5.19
C SER A 176 15.90 19.04 6.56
N SER A 177 15.13 18.82 7.62
CA SER A 177 15.59 18.86 9.00
C SER A 177 14.83 17.86 9.89
N GLU A 178 15.39 17.52 11.05
CA GLU A 178 14.74 16.62 12.02
C GLU A 178 13.37 17.15 12.51
N PRO A 179 13.18 18.46 12.80
CA PRO A 179 11.86 18.99 13.15
C PRO A 179 10.77 18.73 12.12
N ASP A 180 11.11 18.68 10.82
CA ASP A 180 10.15 18.39 9.74
C ASP A 180 9.59 16.96 9.84
N ALA A 181 10.36 16.03 10.43
CA ALA A 181 9.92 14.65 10.60
C ALA A 181 8.63 14.55 11.41
N ARG A 182 8.39 15.47 12.36
CA ARG A 182 7.13 15.52 13.11
C ARG A 182 5.97 15.85 12.18
N PHE A 183 6.05 16.91 11.39
CA PHE A 183 4.96 17.30 10.50
C PHE A 183 4.70 16.22 9.43
N VAL A 184 5.75 15.72 8.78
CA VAL A 184 5.64 14.71 7.72
C VAL A 184 5.15 13.38 8.28
N GLY A 185 5.78 12.87 9.34
CA GLY A 185 5.42 11.58 9.94
C GLY A 185 4.05 11.61 10.63
N TYR A 186 3.84 12.52 11.59
CA TYR A 186 2.58 12.59 12.32
C TYR A 186 1.41 13.06 11.43
N GLY A 187 1.64 14.06 10.57
CA GLY A 187 0.62 14.57 9.66
C GLY A 187 0.17 13.54 8.62
N SER A 188 1.09 12.73 8.08
CA SER A 188 0.72 11.63 7.17
C SER A 188 -0.14 10.58 7.87
N MET A 189 0.18 10.19 9.11
CA MET A 189 -0.63 9.24 9.88
C MET A 189 -2.02 9.79 10.21
N LEU A 190 -2.17 11.07 10.53
CA LEU A 190 -3.49 11.69 10.70
C LEU A 190 -4.30 11.67 9.39
N THR A 191 -3.65 11.94 8.26
CA THR A 191 -4.30 11.92 6.93
C THR A 191 -4.72 10.50 6.54
N GLU A 192 -3.91 9.49 6.86
CA GLU A 192 -4.25 8.07 6.66
C GLU A 192 -5.43 7.65 7.55
N GLY A 193 -5.44 8.06 8.82
CA GLY A 193 -6.58 7.83 9.72
C GLY A 193 -7.86 8.47 9.21
N PHE A 194 -7.78 9.68 8.67
CA PHE A 194 -8.91 10.35 8.03
C PHE A 194 -9.41 9.59 6.79
N LEU A 195 -8.50 9.16 5.90
CA LEU A 195 -8.85 8.31 4.77
C LEU A 195 -9.53 7.01 5.24
N ALA A 196 -9.01 6.35 6.29
CA ALA A 196 -9.61 5.13 6.83
C ALA A 196 -11.05 5.36 7.32
N THR A 197 -11.35 6.50 7.96
CA THR A 197 -12.71 6.88 8.32
C THR A 197 -13.60 7.04 7.08
N LEU A 198 -13.12 7.70 6.02
CA LEU A 198 -13.88 7.83 4.78
C LEU A 198 -14.11 6.49 4.08
N VAL A 199 -13.15 5.57 4.12
CA VAL A 199 -13.31 4.20 3.60
C VAL A 199 -14.42 3.47 4.35
N ILE A 200 -14.48 3.60 5.69
CA ILE A 200 -15.57 3.01 6.49
C ILE A 200 -16.92 3.60 6.08
N LEU A 201 -17.00 4.91 5.88
CA LEU A 201 -18.25 5.56 5.45
C LEU A 201 -18.64 5.16 4.02
N ALA A 202 -17.69 5.06 3.10
CA ALA A 202 -17.94 4.60 1.73
C ALA A 202 -18.48 3.17 1.72
N CYS A 203 -17.81 2.25 2.41
CA CYS A 203 -18.20 0.85 2.46
C CYS A 203 -19.45 0.59 3.32
N GLY A 204 -19.70 1.41 4.34
CA GLY A 204 -20.77 1.20 5.32
C GLY A 204 -22.06 2.00 5.07
N ALA A 205 -21.96 3.14 4.40
CA ALA A 205 -23.10 4.00 4.06
C ALA A 205 -23.16 4.31 2.56
N GLY A 206 -22.01 4.58 1.93
CA GLY A 206 -21.93 4.91 0.50
C GLY A 206 -22.47 3.81 -0.41
N LEU A 207 -22.20 2.53 -0.12
CA LEU A 207 -22.80 1.40 -0.86
C LEU A 207 -24.33 1.39 -0.77
N GLY A 208 -24.89 1.82 0.37
CA GLY A 208 -26.35 1.90 0.56
C GLY A 208 -27.05 2.89 -0.37
N LEU A 209 -26.31 3.85 -0.93
CA LEU A 209 -26.86 4.80 -1.90
C LEU A 209 -27.16 4.15 -3.26
N GLY A 210 -26.54 3.02 -3.59
CA GLY A 210 -26.78 2.30 -4.84
C GLY A 210 -25.64 1.37 -5.25
N VAL A 211 -25.94 0.14 -5.62
CA VAL A 211 -25.00 -0.78 -6.29
C VAL A 211 -25.75 -1.53 -7.39
N VAL A 212 -25.10 -1.77 -8.53
CA VAL A 212 -25.63 -2.66 -9.55
C VAL A 212 -25.12 -4.08 -9.28
N SER A 213 -26.04 -5.03 -9.09
CA SER A 213 -25.72 -6.44 -8.88
C SER A 213 -25.10 -7.06 -10.14
N ALA A 214 -24.49 -8.24 -10.00
CA ALA A 214 -24.01 -8.98 -11.16
C ALA A 214 -25.12 -9.33 -12.19
N GLY A 215 -26.38 -9.37 -11.74
CA GLY A 215 -27.56 -9.57 -12.59
C GLY A 215 -28.09 -8.30 -13.27
N GLY A 216 -27.45 -7.14 -13.05
CA GLY A 216 -27.88 -5.85 -13.61
C GLY A 216 -29.00 -5.16 -12.82
N GLU A 217 -29.36 -5.69 -11.65
CA GLU A 217 -30.37 -5.09 -10.78
C GLU A 217 -29.78 -3.94 -9.96
N ALA A 218 -30.48 -2.80 -9.91
CA ALA A 218 -30.11 -1.70 -9.03
C ALA A 218 -30.59 -2.00 -7.61
N LEU A 219 -29.64 -2.14 -6.69
CA LEU A 219 -29.87 -2.39 -5.27
C LEU A 219 -29.54 -1.13 -4.48
N SER A 220 -30.25 -0.90 -3.37
CA SER A 220 -29.99 0.17 -2.40
C SER A 220 -30.13 -0.35 -0.97
N GLY A 221 -29.77 0.47 0.01
CA GLY A 221 -29.91 0.14 1.43
C GLY A 221 -29.06 -1.07 1.86
N GLU A 222 -29.60 -1.86 2.77
CA GLU A 222 -28.95 -3.08 3.29
C GLU A 222 -28.69 -4.13 2.20
N ALA A 223 -29.58 -4.22 1.18
CA ALA A 223 -29.41 -5.16 0.08
C ALA A 223 -28.14 -4.86 -0.75
N ALA A 224 -27.88 -3.57 -1.02
CA ALA A 224 -26.66 -3.15 -1.71
C ALA A 224 -25.39 -3.43 -0.91
N TRP A 225 -25.45 -3.30 0.42
CA TRP A 225 -24.34 -3.67 1.29
C TRP A 225 -24.11 -5.19 1.32
N ALA A 226 -25.19 -5.96 1.45
CA ALA A 226 -25.15 -7.43 1.48
C ALA A 226 -24.58 -8.01 0.18
N GLU A 227 -24.82 -7.40 -0.96
CA GLU A 227 -24.21 -7.79 -2.25
C GLU A 227 -22.67 -7.83 -2.18
N ARG A 228 -22.05 -6.98 -1.35
CA ARG A 228 -20.58 -6.93 -1.18
C ARG A 228 -20.07 -7.66 0.05
N TYR A 229 -20.89 -7.81 1.08
CA TYR A 229 -20.48 -8.29 2.40
C TYR A 229 -21.30 -9.48 2.93
N ALA A 230 -22.00 -10.24 2.07
CA ALA A 230 -22.80 -11.41 2.45
C ALA A 230 -22.03 -12.45 3.28
N SER A 231 -20.76 -12.68 2.97
CA SER A 231 -19.88 -13.58 3.73
C SER A 231 -18.43 -13.11 3.70
N TRP A 232 -17.61 -13.67 4.59
CA TRP A 232 -16.17 -13.42 4.56
C TRP A 232 -15.55 -13.82 3.22
N GLY A 233 -16.03 -14.92 2.62
CA GLY A 233 -15.57 -15.40 1.31
C GLY A 233 -15.82 -14.37 0.20
N ALA A 234 -17.01 -13.77 0.17
CA ALA A 234 -17.37 -12.75 -0.81
C ALA A 234 -16.48 -11.48 -0.69
N ALA A 235 -16.16 -11.07 0.53
CA ALA A 235 -15.37 -9.86 0.79
C ALA A 235 -13.84 -10.08 0.82
N LYS A 236 -13.35 -11.33 0.83
CA LYS A 236 -11.91 -11.64 1.06
C LYS A 236 -11.00 -11.13 -0.06
N GLY A 237 -11.45 -11.21 -1.31
CA GLY A 237 -10.64 -10.93 -2.50
C GLY A 237 -10.25 -9.45 -2.64
N LEU A 238 -9.06 -9.19 -3.18
CA LEU A 238 -8.59 -7.81 -3.40
C LEU A 238 -9.54 -7.01 -4.28
N GLY A 239 -10.07 -7.61 -5.35
CA GLY A 239 -11.04 -6.95 -6.25
C GLY A 239 -12.37 -6.63 -5.56
N ALA A 240 -12.83 -7.49 -4.63
CA ALA A 240 -14.04 -7.22 -3.84
C ALA A 240 -13.83 -6.05 -2.87
N LYS A 241 -12.68 -6.02 -2.18
CA LYS A 241 -12.32 -4.93 -1.26
C LYS A 241 -12.19 -3.58 -1.97
N VAL A 242 -11.47 -3.56 -3.09
CA VAL A 242 -11.33 -2.36 -3.92
C VAL A 242 -12.68 -1.96 -4.51
N GLY A 243 -13.45 -2.93 -5.00
CA GLY A 243 -14.83 -2.74 -5.48
C GLY A 243 -15.71 -1.99 -4.49
N ALA A 244 -15.82 -2.50 -3.27
CA ALA A 244 -16.64 -1.89 -2.23
C ALA A 244 -16.27 -0.42 -1.96
N PHE A 245 -14.97 -0.11 -1.88
CA PHE A 245 -14.51 1.26 -1.66
C PHE A 245 -14.77 2.17 -2.87
N VAL A 246 -14.46 1.70 -4.08
CA VAL A 246 -14.64 2.48 -5.32
C VAL A 246 -16.10 2.81 -5.54
N ASP A 247 -16.99 1.82 -5.43
CA ASP A 247 -18.43 2.03 -5.68
C ASP A 247 -19.05 2.93 -4.60
N GLY A 248 -18.76 2.65 -3.32
CA GLY A 248 -19.28 3.47 -2.22
C GLY A 248 -18.80 4.93 -2.27
N SER A 249 -17.54 5.16 -2.66
CA SER A 249 -16.99 6.51 -2.81
C SER A 249 -17.48 7.20 -4.08
N ALA A 250 -17.67 6.45 -5.17
CA ALA A 250 -18.26 6.95 -6.41
C ALA A 250 -19.69 7.44 -6.18
N ASN A 251 -20.47 6.77 -5.33
CA ASN A 251 -21.82 7.23 -4.98
C ASN A 251 -21.82 8.60 -4.31
N PHE A 252 -20.85 8.90 -3.45
CA PHE A 252 -20.69 10.26 -2.90
C PHE A 252 -20.35 11.28 -3.99
N LEU A 253 -19.49 10.93 -4.94
CA LEU A 253 -19.15 11.80 -6.06
C LEU A 253 -20.36 12.07 -6.98
N ILE A 254 -21.23 11.07 -7.18
CA ILE A 254 -22.43 11.20 -8.00
C ILE A 254 -23.41 12.23 -7.40
N THR A 255 -23.50 12.34 -6.07
CA THR A 255 -24.38 13.35 -5.43
C THR A 255 -23.94 14.78 -5.71
N LEU A 256 -22.67 15.01 -6.07
CA LEU A 256 -22.16 16.29 -6.54
C LEU A 256 -22.51 16.59 -8.00
N GLY A 257 -23.22 15.69 -8.68
CA GLY A 257 -23.59 15.82 -10.09
C GLY A 257 -22.55 15.26 -11.08
N LEU A 258 -21.52 14.54 -10.61
CA LEU A 258 -20.63 13.80 -11.51
C LEU A 258 -21.36 12.62 -12.14
N SER A 259 -21.07 12.32 -13.40
CA SER A 259 -21.57 11.09 -14.02
C SER A 259 -20.93 9.87 -13.36
N ALA A 260 -21.68 8.76 -13.31
CA ALA A 260 -21.20 7.51 -12.69
C ALA A 260 -19.87 7.04 -13.29
N GLY A 261 -19.71 7.15 -14.63
CA GLY A 261 -18.45 6.81 -15.31
C GLY A 261 -17.26 7.65 -14.83
N VAL A 262 -17.43 8.97 -14.69
CA VAL A 262 -16.36 9.84 -14.19
C VAL A 262 -16.07 9.59 -12.71
N ALA A 263 -17.09 9.37 -11.89
CA ALA A 263 -16.93 9.07 -10.46
C ALA A 263 -16.13 7.77 -10.25
N VAL A 264 -16.51 6.70 -10.95
CA VAL A 264 -15.79 5.41 -10.91
C VAL A 264 -14.38 5.54 -11.48
N ALA A 265 -14.20 6.27 -12.58
CA ALA A 265 -12.87 6.51 -13.15
C ALA A 265 -11.96 7.26 -12.16
N LEU A 266 -12.47 8.29 -11.48
CA LEU A 266 -11.72 9.08 -10.51
C LEU A 266 -11.25 8.21 -9.32
N MET A 267 -12.16 7.36 -8.80
CA MET A 267 -11.83 6.41 -7.73
C MET A 267 -10.90 5.29 -8.18
N GLY A 268 -11.08 4.78 -9.40
CA GLY A 268 -10.18 3.81 -10.01
C GLY A 268 -8.77 4.36 -10.17
N VAL A 269 -8.64 5.63 -10.61
CA VAL A 269 -7.35 6.33 -10.70
C VAL A 269 -6.72 6.51 -9.32
N LEU A 270 -7.50 6.94 -8.32
CA LEU A 270 -7.00 7.07 -6.95
C LEU A 270 -6.37 5.76 -6.44
N VAL A 271 -7.07 4.63 -6.60
CA VAL A 271 -6.58 3.31 -6.16
C VAL A 271 -5.39 2.84 -7.01
N ALA A 272 -5.46 2.98 -8.33
CA ALA A 272 -4.40 2.56 -9.24
C ALA A 272 -3.10 3.36 -9.01
N SER A 273 -3.22 4.67 -8.81
CA SER A 273 -2.11 5.57 -8.49
C SER A 273 -1.46 5.22 -7.17
N PHE A 274 -2.23 4.98 -6.11
CA PHE A 274 -1.71 4.57 -4.80
C PHE A 274 -1.01 3.21 -4.85
N ALA A 275 -1.59 2.25 -5.59
CA ALA A 275 -0.93 0.97 -5.85
C ALA A 275 0.38 1.15 -6.64
N GLY A 276 0.40 2.08 -7.60
CA GLY A 276 1.57 2.40 -8.41
C GLY A 276 2.74 2.99 -7.61
N THR A 277 2.50 3.94 -6.70
CA THR A 277 3.56 4.51 -5.84
C THR A 277 4.07 3.51 -4.82
N THR A 278 3.18 2.67 -4.30
CA THR A 278 3.54 1.55 -3.42
C THR A 278 4.47 0.59 -4.15
N LEU A 279 4.16 0.25 -5.41
CA LEU A 279 4.98 -0.62 -6.25
C LEU A 279 6.39 -0.03 -6.48
N ASP A 280 6.50 1.26 -6.80
CA ASP A 280 7.77 1.94 -7.03
C ASP A 280 8.65 1.91 -5.78
N THR A 281 8.05 2.25 -4.64
CA THR A 281 8.72 2.29 -3.34
C THR A 281 9.12 0.89 -2.89
N ALA A 282 8.22 -0.09 -2.99
CA ALA A 282 8.50 -1.47 -2.60
C ALA A 282 9.67 -2.07 -3.40
N CYS A 283 9.69 -1.89 -4.73
CA CYS A 283 10.79 -2.38 -5.56
C CYS A 283 12.14 -1.73 -5.19
N ARG A 284 12.12 -0.44 -4.87
CA ARG A 284 13.33 0.29 -4.44
C ARG A 284 13.82 -0.13 -3.04
N LEU A 285 12.92 -0.31 -2.09
CA LEU A 285 13.27 -0.79 -0.75
C LEU A 285 13.78 -2.23 -0.79
N GLN A 286 13.12 -3.11 -1.54
CA GLN A 286 13.57 -4.48 -1.75
C GLN A 286 14.98 -4.52 -2.35
N ARG A 287 15.26 -3.63 -3.32
CA ARG A 287 16.62 -3.44 -3.83
C ARG A 287 17.61 -3.05 -2.73
N TYR A 288 17.28 -2.10 -1.86
CA TYR A 288 18.17 -1.72 -0.75
C TYR A 288 18.48 -2.90 0.16
N VAL A 289 17.46 -3.69 0.53
CA VAL A 289 17.62 -4.91 1.33
C VAL A 289 18.51 -5.93 0.62
N ILE A 290 18.31 -6.18 -0.67
CA ILE A 290 19.16 -7.09 -1.45
C ILE A 290 20.61 -6.60 -1.50
N GLN A 291 20.82 -5.29 -1.68
CA GLN A 291 22.16 -4.71 -1.69
C GLN A 291 22.85 -4.80 -0.33
N GLU A 292 22.09 -4.68 0.76
CA GLU A 292 22.61 -4.86 2.13
C GLU A 292 23.02 -6.32 2.36
N ILE A 293 22.15 -7.27 2.04
CA ILE A 293 22.47 -8.71 2.10
C ILE A 293 23.71 -9.03 1.24
N GLY A 294 23.76 -8.49 0.01
CA GLY A 294 24.91 -8.68 -0.89
C GLY A 294 26.22 -8.12 -0.34
N ARG A 295 26.20 -6.99 0.37
CA ARG A 295 27.41 -6.45 1.04
C ARG A 295 27.83 -7.28 2.23
N THR A 296 26.87 -7.81 2.99
CA THR A 296 27.15 -8.66 4.16
C THR A 296 27.72 -10.03 3.75
N LEU A 297 27.19 -10.63 2.69
CA LEU A 297 27.61 -11.96 2.23
C LEU A 297 28.83 -11.95 1.31
N SER A 298 29.11 -10.83 0.63
CA SER A 298 30.29 -10.64 -0.23
C SER A 298 30.94 -9.28 0.07
N PRO A 299 31.64 -9.16 1.22
CA PRO A 299 32.30 -7.91 1.61
C PRO A 299 33.41 -7.51 0.61
N ASP A 300 34.18 -8.48 0.11
CA ASP A 300 35.33 -8.24 -0.79
C ASP A 300 34.94 -8.00 -2.25
N SER A 301 33.65 -8.08 -2.60
CA SER A 301 33.12 -7.90 -3.96
C SER A 301 33.49 -9.03 -4.93
N GLU A 302 33.84 -10.21 -4.42
CA GLU A 302 34.18 -11.37 -5.24
C GLU A 302 33.00 -12.35 -5.37
N GLY A 303 32.94 -13.02 -6.53
CA GLY A 303 31.95 -14.07 -6.83
C GLY A 303 30.60 -13.58 -7.38
N LEU A 304 29.68 -14.53 -7.59
CA LEU A 304 28.36 -14.28 -8.20
C LEU A 304 27.50 -13.30 -7.39
N LEU A 305 27.70 -13.22 -6.07
CA LEU A 305 26.94 -12.34 -5.18
C LEU A 305 27.36 -10.87 -5.30
N ALA A 306 28.51 -10.57 -5.91
CA ALA A 306 28.93 -9.19 -6.16
C ALA A 306 27.94 -8.43 -7.06
N PHE A 307 27.23 -9.15 -7.95
CA PHE A 307 26.18 -8.57 -8.79
C PHE A 307 25.00 -8.02 -7.96
N LEU A 308 24.72 -8.57 -6.77
CA LEU A 308 23.64 -8.10 -5.90
C LEU A 308 23.97 -6.78 -5.19
N ARG A 309 25.23 -6.32 -5.23
CA ARG A 309 25.64 -5.04 -4.64
C ARG A 309 25.31 -3.85 -5.55
N ASN A 310 25.34 -4.05 -6.87
CA ASN A 310 25.10 -2.98 -7.81
C ASN A 310 23.59 -2.74 -8.00
N LYS A 311 23.22 -1.51 -8.35
CA LYS A 311 21.79 -1.13 -8.43
C LYS A 311 21.02 -1.96 -9.46
N HIS A 312 21.62 -2.29 -10.61
CA HIS A 312 20.92 -3.02 -11.66
C HIS A 312 20.73 -4.49 -11.28
N GLY A 313 21.75 -5.13 -10.73
CA GLY A 313 21.68 -6.54 -10.36
C GLY A 313 20.79 -6.82 -9.19
N ALA A 314 20.80 -5.95 -8.17
CA ALA A 314 19.83 -6.01 -7.09
C ALA A 314 18.38 -5.80 -7.59
N THR A 315 18.13 -4.84 -8.50
CA THR A 315 16.77 -4.65 -9.06
C THR A 315 16.35 -5.83 -9.92
N ILE A 316 17.23 -6.36 -10.78
CA ILE A 316 16.94 -7.53 -11.61
C ILE A 316 16.56 -8.71 -10.71
N PHE A 317 17.34 -8.97 -9.66
CA PHE A 317 17.02 -10.03 -8.71
C PHE A 317 15.66 -9.79 -8.03
N ALA A 318 15.38 -8.57 -7.57
CA ALA A 318 14.10 -8.21 -6.96
C ALA A 318 12.91 -8.47 -7.90
N VAL A 319 13.01 -7.98 -9.14
CA VAL A 319 11.97 -8.07 -10.16
C VAL A 319 11.77 -9.50 -10.66
N VAL A 320 12.85 -10.26 -10.87
CA VAL A 320 12.78 -11.67 -11.26
C VAL A 320 12.16 -12.50 -10.14
N LEU A 321 12.54 -12.28 -8.88
CA LEU A 321 11.93 -12.96 -7.74
C LEU A 321 10.44 -12.65 -7.63
N ALA A 322 10.05 -11.38 -7.75
CA ALA A 322 8.66 -10.96 -7.75
C ALA A 322 7.87 -11.55 -8.95
N GLY A 323 8.49 -11.58 -10.13
CA GLY A 323 7.92 -12.18 -11.35
C GLY A 323 7.74 -13.68 -11.24
N ALA A 324 8.72 -14.40 -10.69
CA ALA A 324 8.63 -15.83 -10.44
C ALA A 324 7.50 -16.15 -9.43
N MET A 325 7.41 -15.37 -8.35
CA MET A 325 6.32 -15.49 -7.39
C MET A 325 4.96 -15.17 -8.02
N ALA A 326 4.86 -14.14 -8.86
CA ALA A 326 3.61 -13.80 -9.54
C ALA A 326 3.21 -14.83 -10.61
N ALA A 327 4.18 -15.50 -11.24
CA ALA A 327 3.97 -16.55 -12.23
C ALA A 327 3.44 -17.86 -11.63
N ALA A 328 3.66 -18.08 -10.33
CA ALA A 328 3.14 -19.25 -9.64
C ALA A 328 1.60 -19.26 -9.70
N PRO A 329 0.97 -20.43 -9.96
CA PRO A 329 -0.48 -20.53 -9.96
C PRO A 329 -0.99 -20.43 -8.51
N PRO A 330 -2.22 -19.95 -8.29
CA PRO A 330 -2.85 -20.01 -6.97
C PRO A 330 -2.86 -21.45 -6.42
N SER A 331 -2.83 -21.59 -5.08
CA SER A 331 -2.82 -22.89 -4.42
C SER A 331 -3.94 -23.80 -4.93
N GLY A 332 -3.59 -25.02 -5.36
CA GLY A 332 -4.53 -26.01 -5.90
C GLY A 332 -4.90 -25.83 -7.37
N GLN A 333 -4.33 -24.87 -8.08
CA GLN A 333 -4.54 -24.68 -9.52
C GLN A 333 -3.32 -25.09 -10.34
N GLU A 334 -3.56 -25.65 -11.53
CA GLU A 334 -2.50 -25.96 -12.46
C GLU A 334 -1.90 -24.69 -13.07
N TRP A 335 -0.63 -24.78 -13.44
CA TRP A 335 0.05 -23.68 -14.12
C TRP A 335 -0.55 -23.48 -15.51
N GLY A 336 -0.93 -22.23 -15.79
CA GLY A 336 -1.46 -21.80 -17.08
C GLY A 336 -1.46 -20.28 -17.17
N LEU A 337 -1.49 -19.73 -18.38
CA LEU A 337 -1.46 -18.28 -18.62
C LEU A 337 -2.63 -17.53 -17.96
N GLU A 338 -3.77 -18.21 -17.75
CA GLU A 338 -4.94 -17.69 -17.05
C GLU A 338 -4.76 -17.54 -15.52
N ASN A 339 -3.88 -18.36 -14.95
CA ASN A 339 -3.57 -18.41 -13.53
C ASN A 339 -2.28 -17.65 -13.20
N ALA A 340 -1.41 -17.45 -14.20
CA ALA A 340 -0.24 -16.60 -14.11
C ALA A 340 -0.61 -15.13 -13.77
N GLY A 341 0.21 -14.50 -12.93
CA GLY A 341 0.01 -13.14 -12.43
C GLY A 341 -0.83 -13.06 -11.17
N LYS A 342 -1.33 -14.20 -10.66
CA LYS A 342 -2.11 -14.27 -9.40
C LYS A 342 -1.30 -14.84 -8.23
N GLY A 343 -0.08 -15.34 -8.46
CA GLY A 343 0.73 -16.00 -7.42
C GLY A 343 1.12 -15.12 -6.22
N GLY A 344 1.18 -13.80 -6.39
CA GLY A 344 1.36 -12.87 -5.26
C GLY A 344 0.26 -12.97 -4.19
N LEU A 345 -0.95 -13.42 -4.57
CA LEU A 345 -2.05 -13.64 -3.63
C LEU A 345 -1.81 -14.84 -2.70
N ILE A 346 -0.90 -15.75 -3.06
CA ILE A 346 -0.53 -16.89 -2.23
C ILE A 346 0.04 -16.38 -0.90
N LEU A 347 0.93 -15.38 -0.95
CA LEU A 347 1.56 -14.78 0.24
C LEU A 347 0.69 -13.75 0.97
N TRP A 348 -0.47 -13.38 0.41
CA TRP A 348 -1.35 -12.37 1.00
C TRP A 348 -1.77 -12.66 2.46
N PRO A 349 -2.01 -13.93 2.88
CA PRO A 349 -2.32 -14.23 4.27
C PRO A 349 -1.21 -13.89 5.27
N LEU A 350 0.06 -13.91 4.84
CA LEU A 350 1.23 -13.56 5.66
C LEU A 350 1.49 -12.06 5.72
N PHE A 351 1.02 -11.29 4.74
CA PHE A 351 1.28 -9.86 4.63
C PHE A 351 0.93 -9.10 5.92
N GLY A 352 -0.26 -9.38 6.45
CA GLY A 352 -0.75 -8.75 7.68
C GLY A 352 0.16 -9.00 8.87
N ALA A 353 0.49 -10.27 9.12
CA ALA A 353 1.31 -10.65 10.27
C ALA A 353 2.74 -10.10 10.16
N THR A 354 3.36 -10.24 8.98
CA THR A 354 4.72 -9.73 8.73
C THR A 354 4.78 -8.20 8.86
N ASN A 355 3.78 -7.48 8.37
CA ASN A 355 3.70 -6.02 8.52
C ASN A 355 3.61 -5.58 9.98
N GLN A 356 2.81 -6.26 10.79
CA GLN A 356 2.67 -5.91 12.21
C GLN A 356 3.87 -6.31 13.05
N LEU A 357 4.49 -7.44 12.76
CA LEU A 357 5.74 -7.86 13.38
C LEU A 357 6.85 -6.84 13.14
N LEU A 358 6.98 -6.36 11.90
CA LEU A 358 7.91 -5.30 11.52
C LEU A 358 7.63 -3.98 12.26
N ALA A 359 6.36 -3.66 12.56
CA ALA A 359 6.04 -2.54 13.43
C ALA A 359 6.54 -2.79 14.87
N GLY A 360 6.37 -4.00 15.40
CA GLY A 360 6.93 -4.41 16.70
C GLY A 360 8.46 -4.26 16.75
N LEU A 361 9.17 -4.69 15.71
CA LEU A 361 10.61 -4.48 15.58
C LEU A 361 10.98 -2.99 15.47
N SER A 362 10.15 -2.18 14.83
CA SER A 362 10.37 -0.73 14.75
C SER A 362 10.24 -0.07 16.13
N PHE A 363 9.24 -0.46 16.92
CA PHE A 363 9.16 -0.06 18.33
C PHE A 363 10.39 -0.47 19.13
N LEU A 364 10.91 -1.67 18.89
CA LEU A 364 12.13 -2.15 19.53
C LEU A 364 13.32 -1.25 19.20
N VAL A 365 13.52 -0.90 17.93
CA VAL A 365 14.57 0.02 17.48
C VAL A 365 14.42 1.40 18.14
N ILE A 366 13.21 1.97 18.17
CA ILE A 366 12.95 3.27 18.81
C ILE A 366 13.22 3.20 20.32
N THR A 367 12.84 2.10 20.96
CA THR A 367 13.10 1.86 22.39
C THR A 367 14.61 1.86 22.67
N PHE A 368 15.40 1.16 21.86
CA PHE A 368 16.87 1.21 21.95
C PHE A 368 17.41 2.61 21.72
N TYR A 369 16.91 3.32 20.71
CA TYR A 369 17.33 4.69 20.40
C TYR A 369 17.16 5.63 21.61
N LEU A 370 16.00 5.61 22.27
CA LEU A 370 15.73 6.43 23.45
C LEU A 370 16.49 5.95 24.69
N TRP A 371 16.60 4.63 24.88
CA TRP A 371 17.32 4.03 26.01
C TRP A 371 18.81 4.40 26.00
N ARG A 372 19.45 4.36 24.83
CA ARG A 372 20.85 4.80 24.64
C ARG A 372 21.07 6.24 25.09
N ARG A 373 20.07 7.11 24.95
CA ARG A 373 20.10 8.55 25.30
C ARG A 373 19.57 8.85 26.71
N GLY A 374 19.29 7.82 27.51
CA GLY A 374 18.73 7.99 28.86
C GLY A 374 17.34 8.63 28.87
N LYS A 375 16.60 8.57 27.77
CA LYS A 375 15.23 9.10 27.67
C LYS A 375 14.21 8.07 28.17
N PRO A 376 13.04 8.49 28.67
CA PRO A 376 11.99 7.57 29.10
C PRO A 376 11.51 6.67 27.94
N VAL A 377 11.29 5.38 28.21
CA VAL A 377 10.84 4.40 27.20
C VAL A 377 9.52 3.73 27.54
N TRP A 378 8.98 3.94 28.74
CA TRP A 378 7.83 3.19 29.28
C TRP A 378 6.58 3.24 28.38
N PHE A 379 6.34 4.36 27.69
CA PHE A 379 5.20 4.56 26.79
C PHE A 379 5.31 3.76 25.49
N LEU A 380 6.51 3.29 25.14
CA LEU A 380 6.74 2.41 23.99
C LEU A 380 6.61 0.94 24.36
N ILE A 381 6.93 0.56 25.60
CA ILE A 381 7.01 -0.86 26.00
C ILE A 381 5.67 -1.57 25.85
N ILE A 382 4.57 -0.96 26.28
CA ILE A 382 3.23 -1.56 26.19
C ILE A 382 2.84 -1.83 24.73
N PRO A 383 2.81 -0.82 23.81
CA PRO A 383 2.49 -1.08 22.42
C PRO A 383 3.50 -2.00 21.74
N MET A 384 4.80 -1.91 22.08
CA MET A 384 5.83 -2.80 21.56
C MET A 384 5.55 -4.27 21.89
N VAL A 385 5.32 -4.60 23.17
CA VAL A 385 5.05 -5.98 23.61
C VAL A 385 3.78 -6.50 22.96
N PHE A 386 2.73 -5.68 22.89
CA PHE A 386 1.50 -6.04 22.22
C PHE A 386 1.71 -6.36 20.73
N MET A 387 2.49 -5.54 20.03
CA MET A 387 2.81 -5.70 18.60
C MET A 387 3.81 -6.83 18.29
N LEU A 388 4.58 -7.30 19.27
CA LEU A 388 5.43 -8.48 19.13
C LEU A 388 4.63 -9.78 19.40
N ILE A 389 3.67 -9.76 20.33
CA ILE A 389 2.91 -10.98 20.69
C ILE A 389 1.77 -11.26 19.69
N THR A 390 1.03 -10.24 19.28
CA THR A 390 -0.21 -10.41 18.50
C THR A 390 0.02 -11.07 17.14
N PRO A 391 1.05 -10.68 16.36
CA PRO A 391 1.35 -11.32 15.07
C PRO A 391 1.82 -12.76 15.24
N VAL A 392 2.64 -13.06 16.26
CA VAL A 392 3.07 -14.44 16.58
C VAL A 392 1.88 -15.32 16.89
N TRP A 393 0.94 -14.83 17.71
CA TRP A 393 -0.27 -15.57 18.01
C TRP A 393 -1.13 -15.80 16.76
N ALA A 394 -1.33 -14.78 15.93
CA ALA A 394 -2.07 -14.93 14.69
C ALA A 394 -1.40 -15.92 13.72
N MET A 395 -0.07 -15.87 13.58
CA MET A 395 0.69 -16.81 12.76
C MET A 395 0.62 -18.23 13.31
N TYR A 396 0.73 -18.42 14.63
CA TYR A 396 0.55 -19.73 15.26
C TYR A 396 -0.82 -20.33 14.89
N HIS A 397 -1.89 -19.53 14.97
CA HIS A 397 -3.22 -19.98 14.60
C HIS A 397 -3.30 -20.33 13.11
N GLN A 398 -2.71 -19.52 12.22
CA GLN A 398 -2.70 -19.79 10.78
C GLN A 398 -1.89 -21.04 10.42
N LEU A 399 -0.79 -21.30 11.14
CA LEU A 399 0.09 -22.46 10.92
C LEU A 399 -0.51 -23.77 11.40
N PHE A 400 -1.14 -23.77 12.59
CA PHE A 400 -1.47 -25.01 13.31
C PHE A 400 -2.95 -25.21 13.68
N LEU A 401 -3.81 -24.20 13.57
CA LEU A 401 -5.20 -24.30 14.03
C LEU A 401 -6.20 -24.09 12.91
N SER A 402 -6.28 -22.88 12.37
CA SER A 402 -7.12 -22.55 11.23
C SER A 402 -6.55 -21.32 10.51
N PRO A 403 -6.16 -21.43 9.22
CA PRO A 403 -6.42 -22.54 8.30
C PRO A 403 -5.60 -23.82 8.56
N GLY A 404 -4.57 -23.74 9.40
CA GLY A 404 -3.73 -24.89 9.76
C GLY A 404 -2.79 -25.28 8.62
N TRP A 405 -2.03 -24.33 8.04
CA TRP A 405 -1.19 -24.56 6.86
C TRP A 405 -0.26 -25.76 6.94
N LEU A 406 0.19 -26.17 8.13
CA LEU A 406 1.10 -27.32 8.29
C LEU A 406 0.42 -28.61 8.71
N VAL A 407 -0.83 -28.54 9.17
CA VAL A 407 -1.55 -29.67 9.81
C VAL A 407 -2.88 -30.01 9.14
N GLY A 408 -3.33 -29.18 8.20
CA GLY A 408 -4.53 -29.42 7.42
C GLY A 408 -4.38 -30.60 6.44
N GLU A 409 -5.50 -31.03 5.87
CA GLU A 409 -5.56 -32.17 4.94
C GLU A 409 -4.63 -31.99 3.72
N THR A 410 -4.48 -30.74 3.26
CA THR A 410 -3.51 -30.34 2.23
C THR A 410 -2.55 -29.30 2.80
N PRO A 411 -1.37 -29.71 3.31
CA PRO A 411 -0.40 -28.78 3.87
C PRO A 411 0.12 -27.78 2.82
N ASP A 412 0.09 -26.49 3.15
CA ASP A 412 0.74 -25.42 2.40
C ASP A 412 2.14 -25.18 2.98
N TYR A 413 3.12 -25.92 2.45
CA TYR A 413 4.51 -25.85 2.91
C TYR A 413 5.18 -24.50 2.60
N LEU A 414 4.70 -23.76 1.60
CA LEU A 414 5.26 -22.45 1.26
C LEU A 414 4.91 -21.44 2.35
N LEU A 415 3.61 -21.32 2.67
CA LEU A 415 3.14 -20.46 3.75
C LEU A 415 3.64 -20.93 5.10
N GLY A 416 3.63 -22.24 5.31
CA GLY A 416 4.16 -22.89 6.51
C GLY A 416 5.63 -22.56 6.75
N GLY A 417 6.48 -22.72 5.73
CA GLY A 417 7.91 -22.46 5.81
C GLY A 417 8.23 -20.99 6.06
N ILE A 418 7.60 -20.08 5.31
CA ILE A 418 7.84 -18.63 5.50
C ILE A 418 7.32 -18.19 6.87
N GLY A 419 6.17 -18.68 7.32
CA GLY A 419 5.62 -18.39 8.64
C GLY A 419 6.54 -18.84 9.78
N LEU A 420 7.04 -20.08 9.72
CA LEU A 420 8.00 -20.60 10.70
C LEU A 420 9.32 -19.82 10.70
N ALA A 421 9.86 -19.52 9.52
CA ALA A 421 11.08 -18.72 9.39
C ALA A 421 10.89 -17.32 9.98
N THR A 422 9.73 -16.69 9.77
CA THR A 422 9.39 -15.38 10.32
C THR A 422 9.37 -15.40 11.85
N ILE A 423 8.69 -16.39 12.46
CA ILE A 423 8.66 -16.57 13.92
C ILE A 423 10.07 -16.81 14.47
N ALA A 424 10.87 -17.64 13.80
CA ALA A 424 12.23 -17.93 14.22
C ALA A 424 13.14 -16.69 14.20
N LEU A 425 13.03 -15.88 13.14
CA LEU A 425 13.76 -14.61 13.03
C LEU A 425 13.35 -13.62 14.11
N GLU A 426 12.06 -13.52 14.41
CA GLU A 426 11.59 -12.68 15.51
C GLU A 426 12.12 -13.15 16.86
N ALA A 427 12.01 -14.44 17.16
CA ALA A 427 12.55 -15.00 18.39
C ALA A 427 14.05 -14.70 18.55
N TRP A 428 14.82 -14.83 17.47
CA TRP A 428 16.23 -14.46 17.44
C TRP A 428 16.42 -12.97 17.76
N MET A 429 15.72 -12.07 17.05
CA MET A 429 15.82 -10.63 17.28
C MET A 429 15.46 -10.23 18.72
N LEU A 430 14.46 -10.87 19.32
CA LEU A 430 14.09 -10.65 20.72
C LEU A 430 15.19 -11.11 21.67
N ILE A 431 15.78 -12.29 21.45
CA ILE A 431 16.89 -12.79 22.28
C ILE A 431 18.08 -11.83 22.23
N GLU A 432 18.46 -11.36 21.04
CA GLU A 432 19.55 -10.38 20.89
C GLU A 432 19.22 -9.05 21.57
N ALA A 433 17.98 -8.57 21.41
CA ALA A 433 17.51 -7.38 22.09
C ALA A 433 17.60 -7.51 23.62
N PHE A 434 17.09 -8.60 24.21
CA PHE A 434 17.18 -8.82 25.66
C PHE A 434 18.63 -8.84 26.16
N ARG A 435 19.55 -9.43 25.39
CA ARG A 435 20.98 -9.47 25.75
C ARG A 435 21.66 -8.11 25.68
N LEU A 436 21.30 -7.29 24.70
CA LEU A 436 21.91 -5.98 24.44
C LEU A 436 21.28 -4.85 25.24
N PHE A 437 20.01 -4.96 25.63
CA PHE A 437 19.25 -3.88 26.24
C PHE A 437 19.94 -3.26 27.48
N PRO A 438 20.44 -4.04 28.46
CA PRO A 438 21.13 -3.46 29.62
C PRO A 438 22.45 -2.77 29.25
N LYS A 439 23.14 -3.27 28.22
CA LYS A 439 24.47 -2.81 27.78
C LYS A 439 24.40 -1.56 26.90
N ALA A 440 23.25 -1.30 26.27
CA ALA A 440 23.09 -0.20 25.33
C ALA A 440 23.00 1.18 26.01
N LYS A 441 22.64 1.25 27.30
CA LYS A 441 22.42 2.54 27.98
C LYS A 441 23.70 3.40 27.98
N GLY A 442 23.59 4.63 27.48
CA GLY A 442 24.71 5.57 27.42
C GLY A 442 25.71 5.32 26.27
N VAL A 443 25.53 4.27 25.48
CA VAL A 443 26.34 4.05 24.27
C VAL A 443 25.78 4.94 23.17
N LEU A 444 26.39 6.09 22.88
CA LEU A 444 25.94 6.96 21.79
C LEU A 444 26.62 6.58 20.46
N GLU A 445 26.00 6.92 19.33
CA GLU A 445 26.69 6.85 18.04
C GLU A 445 27.92 7.76 18.04
N PRO A 446 29.01 7.40 17.34
CA PRO A 446 30.12 8.30 17.14
C PRO A 446 29.60 9.59 16.50
N GLU A 447 30.07 10.75 16.98
CA GLU A 447 29.83 12.00 16.27
C GLU A 447 30.26 11.82 14.82
N LEU A 448 29.36 12.16 13.88
CA LEU A 448 29.72 12.27 12.48
C LEU A 448 30.75 13.39 12.42
N VAL A 449 32.04 13.02 12.38
CA VAL A 449 33.12 13.98 12.18
C VAL A 449 32.92 14.59 10.79
N GLU A 450 32.41 15.82 10.76
CA GLU A 450 32.31 16.64 9.55
C GLU A 450 33.71 16.88 8.98
N GLY A 451 34.04 16.14 7.92
CA GLY A 451 35.12 16.44 7.01
C GLY A 451 34.52 16.67 5.61
N ASP A 452 34.45 17.94 5.22
CA ASP A 452 34.14 18.45 3.88
C ASP A 452 32.73 18.22 3.33
N VAL A 453 31.76 19.02 3.78
CA VAL A 453 30.99 20.00 2.98
C VAL A 453 29.92 20.61 3.90
N LEU A 454 30.20 21.84 4.34
CA LEU A 454 29.17 22.76 4.83
C LEU A 454 28.23 23.09 3.66
N VAL A 455 26.98 22.65 3.70
CA VAL A 455 25.91 23.44 3.08
C VAL A 455 25.45 24.40 4.16
N SER A 456 26.00 25.62 4.09
CA SER A 456 25.67 26.73 4.96
C SER A 456 24.16 26.91 5.06
N GLY A 457 23.63 26.76 6.28
CA GLY A 457 22.57 27.64 6.73
C GLY A 457 23.10 29.07 6.69
N GLY A 458 22.44 29.91 5.91
CA GLY A 458 22.73 31.33 5.76
C GLY A 458 21.55 31.97 5.05
N ASP A 459 20.72 32.65 5.86
CA ASP A 459 19.60 33.55 5.56
C ASP A 459 18.41 33.07 4.71
#